data_AF-A0A1V5CCT8-F1
#
_entry.id   AF-A0A1V5CCT8-F1
#
_cell.length_a   1.000
_cell.length_b   1.000
_cell.length_c   1.000
_cell.angle_alpha   90.00
_cell.angle_beta   90.00
_cell.angle_gamma   90.00
#
_symmetry.space_group_name_H-M   'P 1'
#
loop_
_entity.id
_entity.type
_entity.pdbx_description
1 polymer ?
#
loop_
_entity_poly.entity_id
_entity_poly.type
_entity_poly.pdbx_seq_one_letter_code
_entity_poly.pdbx_strand_id
1 'polypeptide(L)' 'MTTTEKVCELILELKKKNISPADLKPEALLVDDLNLDSLDFTELMVLAEDAFAIQIPLEDTESLKTIGDAVEYFDKRLAG' A
#
# COMPACT_ATOMS: atom_id res chain seq x y z
N MET A 1 -1.55 -3.16 15.82
CA MET A 1 -1.20 -3.15 14.38
C MET A 1 -1.05 -1.71 13.98
N THR A 2 0.15 -1.37 13.53
CA THR A 2 0.48 -0.08 12.91
C THR A 2 -0.01 -0.04 11.47
N THR A 3 -0.11 1.16 10.91
CA THR A 3 -0.44 1.41 9.50
C THR A 3 0.50 0.62 8.57
N THR A 4 1.79 0.60 8.86
CA THR A 4 2.82 -0.17 8.13
C THR A 4 2.52 -1.66 8.10
N GLU A 5 2.27 -2.27 9.26
CA GLU A 5 1.98 -3.71 9.34
C GLU A 5 0.75 -4.07 8.51
N LYS A 6 -0.30 -3.23 8.58
CA LYS A 6 -1.54 -3.44 7.84
C LYS A 6 -1.35 -3.36 6.33
N VAL A 7 -0.62 -2.34 5.84
CA VAL A 7 -0.29 -2.21 4.41
C VAL A 7 0.53 -3.40 3.92
N CYS A 8 1.54 -3.82 4.69
CA CYS A 8 2.34 -4.99 4.37
C CYS A 8 1.50 -6.26 4.29
N GLU A 9 0.56 -6.47 5.22
CA GLU A 9 -0.36 -7.62 5.17
C GLU A 9 -1.24 -7.59 3.92
N LEU A 10 -1.84 -6.44 3.57
CA LEU A 10 -2.67 -6.31 2.38
C LEU A 10 -1.89 -6.67 1.10
N ILE A 11 -0.64 -6.21 0.98
CA ILE A 11 0.23 -6.54 -0.16
C ILE A 11 0.53 -8.05 -0.22
N LEU A 12 0.81 -8.67 0.93
CA LEU A 12 1.07 -10.11 1.01
C LEU A 12 -0.16 -10.96 0.66
N GLU A 13 -1.34 -10.52 1.07
CA GLU A 13 -2.62 -11.16 0.73
C GLU A 13 -2.92 -11.03 -0.76
N LEU A 14 -2.73 -9.84 -1.34
CA LEU A 14 -2.97 -9.56 -2.75
C LEU A 14 -2.13 -10.45 -3.67
N LYS A 15 -0.80 -10.48 -3.47
CA LYS A 15 0.12 -11.27 -4.31
C LYS A 15 0.29 -12.73 -3.83
N LYS A 16 -0.52 -13.19 -2.87
CA LYS A 16 -0.52 -14.57 -2.34
C LYS A 16 0.89 -15.15 -2.13
N LYS A 17 1.76 -14.40 -1.46
CA LYS A 17 3.16 -14.77 -1.17
C LYS A 17 4.16 -14.79 -2.35
N ASN A 18 3.85 -14.15 -3.48
CA ASN A 18 4.90 -13.86 -4.48
C ASN A 18 5.91 -12.80 -4.01
N ILE A 19 5.55 -12.02 -2.99
CA ILE A 19 6.40 -11.01 -2.37
C ILE A 19 6.85 -11.53 -1.01
N SER A 20 8.14 -11.39 -0.69
CA SER A 20 8.65 -11.73 0.64
C SER A 20 8.52 -10.53 1.58
N PRO A 21 8.28 -10.75 2.89
CA PRO A 21 8.26 -9.67 3.87
C PRO A 21 9.60 -8.93 4.00
N ALA A 22 10.69 -9.54 3.54
CA ALA A 22 12.01 -8.90 3.48
C ALA A 22 12.11 -7.81 2.39
N ASP A 23 11.27 -7.90 1.35
CA ASP A 23 11.19 -6.90 0.26
C ASP A 23 10.25 -5.74 0.62
N LEU A 24 9.41 -5.91 1.65
CA LEU A 24 8.49 -4.87 2.14
C LEU A 24 9.22 -3.81 2.96
N LYS A 25 10.08 -3.05 2.30
CA LYS A 25 10.81 -1.92 2.87
C LYS A 25 10.06 -0.61 2.63
N PRO A 26 10.21 0.40 3.51
CA PRO A 26 9.61 1.71 3.29
C PRO A 26 10.01 2.32 1.94
N GLU A 27 11.23 2.05 1.49
CA GLU A 27 11.81 2.55 0.24
C GLU A 27 11.42 1.70 -0.98
N ALA A 28 10.79 0.53 -0.77
CA ALA A 28 10.42 -0.38 -1.86
C ALA A 28 9.32 0.22 -2.72
N LEU A 29 9.51 0.16 -4.03
CA LEU A 29 8.55 0.65 -5.01
C LEU A 29 7.43 -0.38 -5.20
N LEU A 30 6.19 0.05 -5.03
CA LEU A 30 5.00 -0.80 -5.15
C LEU A 30 4.94 -1.48 -6.52
N VAL A 31 5.17 -0.71 -7.59
CA VAL A 31 5.10 -1.25 -8.96
C VAL A 31 6.43 -1.88 -9.41
N ASP A 32 7.56 -1.21 -9.16
CA ASP A 32 8.85 -1.60 -9.73
C ASP A 32 9.54 -2.72 -8.92
N ASP A 33 9.54 -2.62 -7.59
CA ASP A 33 10.24 -3.55 -6.69
C ASP A 33 9.34 -4.74 -6.36
N LEU A 34 8.10 -4.47 -5.98
CA LEU A 34 7.13 -5.51 -5.62
C LEU A 34 6.39 -6.10 -6.83
N ASN A 35 6.66 -5.59 -8.04
CA ASN A 35 6.05 -6.05 -9.29
C ASN A 35 4.50 -6.05 -9.21
N LEU A 36 3.91 -5.03 -8.58
CA LEU A 36 2.47 -4.83 -8.61
C LEU A 36 2.09 -4.24 -9.96
N ASP A 37 1.28 -4.97 -10.73
CA ASP A 37 0.71 -4.45 -11.96
C ASP A 37 -0.27 -3.29 -11.66
N SER A 38 -0.63 -2.51 -12.67
CA SER A 38 -1.57 -1.39 -12.51
C SER A 38 -2.95 -1.82 -11.94
N LEU A 39 -3.37 -3.06 -12.21
CA LEU A 39 -4.56 -3.65 -11.61
C LEU A 39 -4.34 -4.00 -10.12
N ASP A 40 -3.21 -4.62 -9.80
CA ASP A 40 -2.84 -4.96 -8.42
C ASP A 40 -2.75 -3.70 -7.55
N PHE A 41 -2.16 -2.62 -8.10
CA PHE A 41 -2.07 -1.33 -7.43
C PHE A 41 -3.46 -0.73 -7.14
N THR A 42 -4.37 -0.78 -8.13
CA THR A 42 -5.74 -0.29 -7.95
C THR A 42 -6.49 -1.10 -6.90
N GLU A 43 -6.34 -2.43 -6.91
CA GLU A 43 -6.97 -3.33 -5.92
C GLU A 43 -6.40 -3.12 -4.51
N LEU A 44 -5.08 -2.93 -4.38
CA LEU A 44 -4.44 -2.58 -3.11
C LEU A 44 -5.01 -1.28 -2.53
N MET A 45 -5.20 -0.25 -3.35
CA MET A 45 -5.77 1.02 -2.91
C MET A 45 -7.21 0.84 -2.41
N VAL A 46 -8.04 0.11 -3.14
CA VAL A 46 -9.44 -0.17 -2.73
C VAL A 46 -9.48 -0.98 -1.41
N LEU A 47 -8.60 -1.97 -1.27
CA LEU A 47 -8.48 -2.73 -0.02
C LEU A 47 -8.00 -1.86 1.15
N ALA A 48 -7.07 -0.94 0.90
CA ALA A 48 -6.61 0.01 1.90
C ALA A 48 -7.72 1.01 2.27
N GLU A 49 -8.46 1.55 1.30
CA GLU A 49 -9.62 2.41 1.51
C GLU A 49 -10.65 1.77 2.44
N ASP A 50 -11.00 0.52 2.18
CA ASP A 50 -11.94 -0.24 3.03
C ASP A 50 -11.34 -0.55 4.41
N ALA A 51 -10.09 -1.05 4.46
CA ALA A 51 -9.43 -1.44 5.70
C ALA A 51 -9.21 -0.27 6.67
N PHE A 52 -8.97 0.93 6.14
CA PHE A 52 -8.74 2.15 6.91
C PHE A 52 -9.97 3.07 6.96
N ALA A 53 -11.06 2.71 6.27
CA ALA A 53 -12.27 3.53 6.10
C ALA A 53 -11.97 4.97 5.62
N ILE A 54 -11.07 5.09 4.64
CA ILE A 54 -10.65 6.36 4.02
C ILE A 54 -11.02 6.39 2.54
N GLN A 55 -11.01 7.57 1.93
CA GLN A 55 -11.02 7.72 0.48
C GLN A 55 -9.68 8.22 -0.03
N ILE A 56 -9.12 7.52 -1.02
CA ILE A 56 -7.89 7.88 -1.70
C ILE A 56 -8.24 8.28 -3.13
N PRO A 57 -8.19 9.58 -3.47
CA PRO A 57 -8.44 10.00 -4.84
C PRO A 57 -7.31 9.54 -5.75
N LEU A 58 -7.64 9.29 -7.01
CA LEU A 58 -6.69 8.74 -7.99
C LEU A 58 -5.47 9.65 -8.22
N GLU A 59 -5.63 10.97 -8.02
CA GLU A 59 -4.53 11.94 -8.11
C GLU A 59 -3.50 11.76 -6.98
N ASP A 60 -3.94 11.40 -5.77
CA ASP A 60 -3.06 11.16 -4.64
C ASP A 60 -2.30 9.83 -4.84
N THR A 61 -2.95 8.82 -5.45
CA THR A 61 -2.30 7.52 -5.72
C THR A 61 -1.11 7.65 -6.68
N GLU A 62 -1.10 8.62 -7.60
CA GLU A 62 0.05 8.87 -8.47
C GLU A 62 1.33 9.26 -7.69
N SER A 63 1.15 9.83 -6.49
CA SER A 63 2.25 10.18 -5.58
C SER A 63 2.67 8.99 -4.70
N LEU A 64 1.82 7.97 -4.54
CA LEU A 64 2.08 6.79 -3.72
C LEU A 64 2.92 5.77 -4.49
N LYS A 65 4.23 6.01 -4.55
CA LYS A 65 5.16 5.12 -5.28
C LYS A 65 5.80 4.07 -4.39
N THR A 66 6.05 4.41 -3.13
CA THR A 66 6.71 3.53 -2.17
C THR A 66 5.75 3.07 -1.06
N ILE A 67 6.11 2.00 -0.36
CA ILE A 67 5.38 1.57 0.85
C ILE A 67 5.39 2.70 1.88
N GLY A 68 6.51 3.41 2.04
CA GLY A 68 6.64 4.52 2.97
C GLY A 68 5.67 5.65 2.67
N ASP A 69 5.54 6.04 1.39
CA ASP A 69 4.57 7.06 0.96
C ASP A 69 3.14 6.64 1.30
N ALA A 70 2.76 5.40 0.95
CA ALA A 70 1.42 4.87 1.23
C ALA A 70 1.11 4.86 2.73
N VAL A 71 2.05 4.36 3.53
CA VAL A 71 1.92 4.31 4.99
C VAL A 71 1.79 5.70 5.58
N GLU A 72 2.68 6.63 5.23
CA GLU A 72 2.63 8.00 5.75
C GLU A 72 1.32 8.70 5.36
N TYR A 73 0.87 8.48 4.12
CA TYR A 73 -0.38 9.03 3.63
C TYR A 73 -1.58 8.50 4.44
N PHE A 74 -1.67 7.19 4.67
CA PHE A 74 -2.72 6.60 5.49
C PHE A 74 -2.65 7.07 6.94
N ASP A 75 -1.45 7.14 7.53
CA ASP A 75 -1.27 7.58 8.90
C ASP A 75 -1.76 9.02 9.10
N LYS A 76 -1.42 9.92 8.16
CA LYS A 76 -1.91 11.30 8.14
C LYS A 76 -3.43 11.40 8.02
N ARG A 77 -4.07 10.51 7.25
CA ARG A 77 -5.54 10.48 7.10
C ARG A 77 -6.22 9.92 8.36
N LEU A 78 -5.60 8.96 9.04
CA LEU A 78 -6.12 8.30 10.25
C LEU A 78 -5.90 9.12 11.53
N ALA A 79 -4.88 9.97 11.56
CA ALA A 79 -4.59 10.85 12.69
C ALA A 79 -5.51 12.08 12.76
N GLY A 80 -6.46 12.21 11.82
CA GLY A 80 -7.43 13.31 11.71
C GLY A 80 -8.74 13.06 12.43
#